data_AF-A0A496UK52-F1
#
_entry.id   AF-A0A496UK52-F1
#
_cell.length_a   1.000
_cell.length_b   1.000
_cell.length_c   1.000
_cell.angle_alpha   90.00
_cell.angle_beta   90.00
_cell.angle_gamma   90.00
#
_symmetry.space_group_name_H-M   'P 1'
#
loop_
_entity.id
_entity.type
_entity.pdbx_description
1 polymer ?
#
loop_
_entity_poly.entity_id
_entity_poly.type
_entity_poly.pdbx_seq_one_letter_code
_entity_poly.pdbx_strand_id
1 'polypeptide(L)'
;MRFMFILICIAGVAFASNTDISPNPGTPGAADADLTQLDYFDIEALGASVYNVGVGFDGTNFWVTDGAEVGGSGDNMIHIITGVAPHTLVTSVEQNGTSSWGLRDMCWDGTYMYGSESTIVQYYDASYALAGVYTHSAVSPNRAQGYDGTCFYTGSFSVDIYQVTWDGVSGSSASSTVWSSAVANGGLYGLAWDAGGNCMWASTASSDGMLYQIDAAGALITSYDISPESPTAGGCTMADYTVDVDQLWVLAQGDPDGVYCWQTTVSLERDTWGSIKTVF
;
A
#
# COMPACT_ATOMS: atom_id res chain seq x y z
N MET A 1 14.98 64.57 -17.67
CA MET A 1 13.86 63.66 -18.01
C MET A 1 14.45 62.54 -18.87
N ARG A 2 14.40 61.26 -18.55
CA ARG A 2 13.66 60.47 -17.56
C ARG A 2 14.46 59.20 -17.27
N PHE A 3 14.29 58.71 -16.05
CA PHE A 3 14.66 57.39 -15.55
C PHE A 3 14.23 56.26 -16.49
N MET A 4 15.06 55.22 -16.62
CA MET A 4 14.60 53.83 -16.74
C MET A 4 15.77 52.86 -16.50
N PHE A 5 15.94 52.47 -15.22
CA PHE A 5 16.57 51.21 -14.85
C PHE A 5 15.51 50.12 -15.02
N ILE A 6 15.67 49.21 -15.98
CA ILE A 6 14.93 47.95 -16.01
C ILE A 6 15.81 46.93 -15.29
N LEU A 7 15.48 46.69 -14.02
CA LEU A 7 16.02 45.57 -13.23
C LEU A 7 15.11 44.37 -13.52
N ILE A 8 15.58 43.42 -14.32
CA ILE A 8 14.91 42.13 -14.49
C ILE A 8 15.21 41.30 -13.23
N CYS A 9 14.28 41.30 -12.29
CA CYS A 9 14.25 40.29 -11.23
C CYS A 9 13.80 38.97 -11.87
N ILE A 10 14.76 38.13 -12.27
CA ILE A 10 14.48 36.71 -12.51
C ILE A 10 14.19 36.11 -11.13
N ALA A 11 12.90 36.02 -10.79
CA ALA A 11 12.47 35.12 -9.75
C ALA A 11 12.81 33.70 -10.24
N GLY A 12 13.82 33.09 -9.62
CA GLY A 12 14.08 31.68 -9.80
C GLY A 12 12.83 30.92 -9.36
N VAL A 13 12.11 30.37 -10.32
CA VAL A 13 11.15 29.31 -10.04
C VAL A 13 12.01 28.11 -9.64
N ALA A 14 12.25 27.98 -8.34
CA ALA A 14 12.63 26.69 -7.79
C ALA A 14 11.42 25.78 -8.02
N PHE A 15 11.45 25.01 -9.11
CA PHE A 15 10.66 23.80 -9.17
C PHE A 15 11.23 22.92 -8.04
N ALA A 16 10.52 22.88 -6.92
CA ALA A 16 10.64 21.74 -6.03
C ALA A 16 10.18 20.55 -6.86
N SER A 17 11.11 19.85 -7.50
CA SER A 17 10.88 18.48 -7.91
C SER A 17 10.63 17.74 -6.59
N ASN A 18 9.36 17.52 -6.24
CA ASN A 18 9.00 16.51 -5.26
C ASN A 18 9.39 15.18 -5.89
N THR A 19 10.66 14.82 -5.76
CA THR A 19 11.11 13.48 -6.10
C THR A 19 10.54 12.58 -5.02
N ASP A 20 9.46 11.88 -5.37
CA ASP A 20 8.85 10.85 -4.53
C ASP A 20 9.80 9.64 -4.49
N ILE A 21 10.93 9.83 -3.82
CA ILE A 21 11.98 8.84 -3.65
C ILE A 21 11.88 8.40 -2.21
N SER A 22 11.61 7.12 -2.01
CA SER A 22 11.70 6.48 -0.70
C SER A 22 13.09 6.72 -0.11
N PRO A 23 13.20 6.84 1.22
CA PRO A 23 14.52 6.79 1.86
C PRO A 23 15.21 5.51 1.39
N ASN A 24 16.48 5.60 0.97
CA ASN A 24 17.29 4.42 0.70
C ASN A 24 17.77 3.89 2.06
N PRO A 25 17.16 2.82 2.61
CA PRO A 25 17.68 2.25 3.83
C PRO A 25 19.04 1.66 3.50
N GLY A 26 20.04 1.96 4.32
CA GLY A 26 21.22 1.09 4.34
C GLY A 26 20.77 -0.36 4.48
N THR A 27 21.52 -1.29 3.89
CA THR A 27 21.22 -2.73 3.83
C THR A 27 20.45 -3.20 5.07
N PRO A 28 19.23 -3.76 4.90
CA PRO A 28 18.43 -4.24 6.03
C PRO A 28 19.28 -5.15 6.93
N GLY A 29 19.02 -5.11 8.24
CA GLY A 29 19.47 -6.18 9.12
C GLY A 29 18.99 -7.52 8.56
N ALA A 30 19.76 -8.60 8.77
CA ALA A 30 19.49 -9.90 8.16
C ALA A 30 18.01 -10.29 8.26
N ALA A 31 17.34 -10.49 7.12
CA ALA A 31 16.00 -11.06 7.06
C ALA A 31 16.05 -12.49 7.63
N ASP A 32 15.12 -12.81 8.52
CA ASP A 32 15.14 -14.08 9.26
C ASP A 32 14.41 -15.22 8.51
N ALA A 33 13.65 -14.93 7.45
CA ALA A 33 12.89 -15.91 6.67
C ALA A 33 12.55 -15.44 5.25
N ASP A 34 12.47 -16.38 4.30
CA ASP A 34 11.95 -16.18 2.94
C ASP A 34 10.45 -16.53 2.93
N LEU A 35 9.61 -15.73 2.26
CA LEU A 35 8.22 -16.10 1.98
C LEU A 35 8.15 -16.90 0.68
N THR A 36 7.21 -17.85 0.62
CA THR A 36 6.95 -18.59 -0.63
C THR A 36 5.93 -17.82 -1.47
N GLN A 37 6.28 -17.52 -2.72
CA GLN A 37 5.32 -17.00 -3.69
C GLN A 37 4.33 -18.10 -4.10
N LEU A 38 3.03 -17.81 -4.05
CA LEU A 38 1.95 -18.74 -4.37
C LEU A 38 1.31 -18.46 -5.72
N ASP A 39 1.18 -17.18 -6.08
CA ASP A 39 0.51 -16.74 -7.31
C ASP A 39 1.09 -15.41 -7.80
N TYR A 40 0.76 -15.05 -9.04
CA TYR A 40 1.13 -13.79 -9.66
C TYR A 40 0.22 -13.46 -10.84
N PHE A 41 -0.09 -12.17 -11.00
CA PHE A 41 -0.59 -11.66 -12.27
C PHE A 41 0.14 -10.38 -12.69
N ASP A 42 0.42 -10.32 -13.99
CA ASP A 42 0.94 -9.16 -14.71
C ASP A 42 -0.23 -8.22 -15.00
N ILE A 43 -0.20 -7.01 -14.45
CA ILE A 43 -1.28 -6.04 -14.57
C ILE A 43 -1.37 -5.53 -16.02
N GLU A 44 -0.23 -5.28 -16.66
CA GLU A 44 -0.14 -4.74 -18.01
C GLU A 44 -0.63 -5.74 -19.06
N ALA A 45 -0.33 -7.03 -18.87
CA ALA A 45 -0.84 -8.10 -19.75
C ALA A 45 -2.37 -8.23 -19.72
N LEU A 46 -3.03 -7.73 -18.66
CA LEU A 46 -4.49 -7.67 -18.56
C LEU A 46 -5.09 -6.46 -19.29
N GLY A 47 -4.27 -5.58 -19.85
CA GLY A 47 -4.68 -4.36 -20.53
C GLY A 47 -4.93 -3.17 -19.60
N ALA A 48 -4.42 -3.24 -18.38
CA ALA A 48 -4.36 -2.12 -17.44
C ALA A 48 -3.11 -1.25 -17.68
N SER A 49 -2.96 -0.20 -16.87
CA SER A 49 -1.90 0.79 -16.98
C SER A 49 -0.50 0.24 -16.68
N VAL A 50 0.54 0.94 -17.14
CA VAL A 50 1.97 0.62 -16.92
C VAL A 50 2.55 1.32 -15.68
N TYR A 51 1.68 1.94 -14.87
CA TYR A 51 2.11 2.68 -13.68
C TYR A 51 1.12 2.55 -12.52
N ASN A 52 1.11 1.38 -11.90
CA ASN A 52 0.23 1.00 -10.81
C ASN A 52 0.90 1.30 -9.46
N VAL A 53 0.10 1.68 -8.47
CA VAL A 53 0.60 2.19 -7.19
C VAL A 53 -0.05 1.50 -6.00
N GLY A 54 -1.36 1.28 -6.03
CA GLY A 54 -2.12 0.70 -4.92
C GLY A 54 -2.85 -0.58 -5.30
N VAL A 55 -3.13 -1.40 -4.29
CA VAL A 55 -3.95 -2.61 -4.42
C VAL A 55 -4.86 -2.75 -3.21
N GLY A 56 -6.08 -3.22 -3.43
CA GLY A 56 -7.05 -3.60 -2.40
C GLY A 56 -7.88 -4.80 -2.85
N PHE A 57 -8.57 -5.45 -1.92
CA PHE A 57 -9.47 -6.57 -2.21
C PHE A 57 -10.82 -6.39 -1.51
N ASP A 58 -11.92 -6.51 -2.26
CA ASP A 58 -13.28 -6.29 -1.74
C ASP A 58 -14.00 -7.58 -1.28
N GLY A 59 -13.27 -8.70 -1.22
CA GLY A 59 -13.85 -10.02 -1.00
C GLY A 59 -14.27 -10.74 -2.28
N THR A 60 -14.13 -10.12 -3.46
CA THR A 60 -14.44 -10.73 -4.77
C THR A 60 -13.41 -10.37 -5.84
N ASN A 61 -12.99 -9.11 -5.92
CA ASN A 61 -12.09 -8.58 -6.94
C ASN A 61 -10.95 -7.80 -6.29
N PHE A 62 -9.80 -7.82 -6.97
CA PHE A 62 -8.73 -6.86 -6.74
C PHE A 62 -9.10 -5.51 -7.34
N TRP A 63 -8.76 -4.46 -6.61
CA TRP A 63 -8.82 -3.06 -7.03
C TRP A 63 -7.39 -2.58 -7.14
N VAL A 64 -6.93 -2.31 -8.37
CA VAL A 64 -5.56 -1.83 -8.62
C VAL A 64 -5.63 -0.41 -9.14
N THR A 65 -4.98 0.52 -8.45
CA THR A 65 -4.96 1.94 -8.83
C THR A 65 -3.70 2.27 -9.60
N ASP A 66 -3.82 3.16 -10.58
CA ASP A 66 -2.67 3.71 -11.29
C ASP A 66 -2.44 5.19 -10.98
N GLY A 67 -1.28 5.72 -11.38
CA GLY A 67 -1.04 7.17 -11.34
C GLY A 67 -1.77 7.91 -12.46
N ALA A 68 -1.68 9.23 -12.46
CA ALA A 68 -2.11 10.08 -13.56
C ALA A 68 -0.92 10.91 -14.09
N GLU A 69 -0.45 10.61 -15.29
CA GLU A 69 0.62 11.35 -15.99
C GLU A 69 2.04 11.28 -15.36
N VAL A 70 2.25 10.65 -14.20
CA VAL A 70 3.59 10.49 -13.59
C VAL A 70 4.39 9.43 -14.35
N GLY A 71 5.62 9.79 -14.74
CA GLY A 71 6.45 8.98 -15.63
C GLY A 71 6.12 9.14 -17.12
N GLY A 72 5.11 9.96 -17.45
CA GLY A 72 4.57 10.08 -18.81
C GLY A 72 3.55 9.00 -19.16
N SER A 73 3.03 8.30 -18.16
CA SER A 73 2.07 7.18 -18.25
C SER A 73 1.05 7.26 -17.09
N GLY A 74 -0.01 6.45 -17.11
CA GLY A 74 -1.07 6.46 -16.10
C GLY A 74 -2.34 7.17 -16.57
N ASP A 75 -3.47 6.50 -16.45
CA ASP A 75 -4.80 6.92 -16.94
C ASP A 75 -5.71 7.43 -15.81
N ASN A 76 -5.25 7.41 -14.55
CA ASN A 76 -6.02 7.79 -13.36
C ASN A 76 -7.25 6.92 -13.09
N MET A 77 -7.07 5.61 -13.25
CA MET A 77 -8.09 4.59 -13.18
C MET A 77 -7.90 3.67 -11.96
N ILE A 78 -9.00 3.08 -11.54
CA ILE A 78 -9.06 1.90 -10.70
C ILE A 78 -9.42 0.74 -11.62
N HIS A 79 -8.52 -0.23 -11.75
CA HIS A 79 -8.69 -1.46 -12.50
C HIS A 79 -9.27 -2.53 -11.59
N ILE A 80 -10.43 -3.06 -11.96
CA ILE A 80 -11.11 -4.14 -11.24
C ILE A 80 -10.72 -5.46 -11.89
N ILE A 81 -10.03 -6.31 -11.15
CA ILE A 81 -9.46 -7.58 -11.64
C ILE A 81 -10.06 -8.73 -10.83
N THR A 82 -10.40 -9.84 -11.47
CA THR A 82 -10.98 -11.00 -10.76
C THR A 82 -10.04 -11.49 -9.65
N GLY A 83 -10.59 -11.74 -8.45
CA GLY A 83 -9.82 -12.23 -7.31
C GLY A 83 -9.34 -13.68 -7.44
N VAL A 84 -9.96 -14.45 -8.34
CA VAL A 84 -9.64 -15.86 -8.57
C VAL A 84 -8.90 -16.05 -9.89
N ALA A 85 -7.96 -16.99 -9.91
CA ALA A 85 -7.27 -17.42 -11.12
C ALA A 85 -8.22 -18.16 -12.09
N PRO A 86 -8.11 -17.96 -13.41
CA PRO A 86 -7.22 -16.99 -14.06
C PRO A 86 -7.69 -15.54 -13.84
N HIS A 87 -6.75 -14.67 -13.48
CA HIS A 87 -7.02 -13.25 -13.29
C HIS A 87 -7.36 -12.59 -14.62
N THR A 88 -8.43 -11.78 -14.64
CA THR A 88 -8.89 -11.05 -15.83
C THR A 88 -9.37 -9.67 -15.43
N LEU A 89 -9.14 -8.68 -16.30
CA LEU A 89 -9.70 -7.34 -16.13
C LEU A 89 -11.22 -7.40 -16.33
N VAL A 90 -11.97 -7.02 -15.30
CA VAL A 90 -13.43 -6.91 -15.31
C VAL A 90 -13.85 -5.57 -15.89
N THR A 91 -13.31 -4.49 -15.35
CA THR A 91 -13.60 -3.12 -15.77
C THR A 91 -12.53 -2.15 -15.25
N SER A 92 -12.60 -0.89 -15.70
CA SER A 92 -11.81 0.21 -15.15
C SER A 92 -12.74 1.38 -14.88
N VAL A 93 -12.57 2.04 -13.73
CA VAL A 93 -13.35 3.24 -13.34
C VAL A 93 -12.42 4.39 -12.99
N GLU A 94 -12.90 5.62 -13.12
CA GLU A 94 -12.14 6.82 -12.79
C GLU A 94 -11.86 6.93 -11.28
N GLN A 95 -10.68 7.42 -10.90
CA GLN A 95 -10.34 7.77 -9.51
C GLN A 95 -10.95 9.12 -9.05
N ASN A 96 -11.81 9.74 -9.86
CA ASN A 96 -12.63 10.91 -9.49
C ASN A 96 -11.88 12.15 -8.97
N GLY A 97 -10.81 12.55 -9.66
CA GLY A 97 -10.15 13.85 -9.42
C GLY A 97 -9.01 13.81 -8.39
N THR A 98 -8.36 12.65 -8.28
CA THR A 98 -7.07 12.46 -7.62
C THR A 98 -5.95 13.30 -8.24
N SER A 99 -4.85 13.39 -7.50
CA SER A 99 -3.58 13.95 -7.94
C SER A 99 -2.94 13.13 -9.08
N SER A 100 -1.84 13.64 -9.64
CA SER A 100 -1.03 12.94 -10.66
C SER A 100 -0.49 11.57 -10.21
N TRP A 101 -0.64 11.26 -8.94
CA TRP A 101 -0.09 10.09 -8.30
C TRP A 101 -1.15 9.04 -7.98
N GLY A 102 -2.43 9.38 -8.12
CA GLY A 102 -3.54 8.48 -7.81
C GLY A 102 -3.62 8.10 -6.33
N LEU A 103 -4.53 7.19 -6.03
CA LEU A 103 -4.68 6.52 -4.73
C LEU A 103 -3.53 5.53 -4.56
N ARG A 104 -2.82 5.61 -3.43
CA ARG A 104 -1.52 4.95 -3.23
C ARG A 104 -1.60 3.52 -2.71
N ASP A 105 -2.61 3.24 -1.91
CA ASP A 105 -2.92 1.94 -1.35
C ASP A 105 -4.40 1.91 -0.96
N MET A 106 -4.97 0.73 -0.76
CA MET A 106 -6.39 0.59 -0.51
C MET A 106 -6.73 -0.46 0.55
N CYS A 107 -7.77 -0.20 1.35
CA CYS A 107 -8.34 -1.19 2.27
C CYS A 107 -9.86 -1.26 2.19
N TRP A 108 -10.39 -2.47 2.37
CA TRP A 108 -11.83 -2.74 2.41
C TRP A 108 -12.33 -2.88 3.84
N ASP A 109 -13.47 -2.26 4.17
CA ASP A 109 -14.08 -2.37 5.51
C ASP A 109 -15.25 -3.38 5.58
N GLY A 110 -15.54 -4.08 4.48
CA GLY A 110 -16.76 -4.90 4.35
C GLY A 110 -17.90 -4.22 3.60
N THR A 111 -17.84 -2.89 3.40
CA THR A 111 -18.89 -2.07 2.76
C THR A 111 -18.34 -1.11 1.70
N TYR A 112 -17.20 -0.48 1.97
CA TYR A 112 -16.54 0.49 1.10
C TYR A 112 -15.05 0.19 0.94
N MET A 113 -14.53 0.51 -0.25
CA MET A 113 -13.10 0.45 -0.56
C MET A 113 -12.52 1.83 -0.32
N TYR A 114 -11.58 1.95 0.61
CA TYR A 114 -10.92 3.20 0.98
C TYR A 114 -9.57 3.27 0.30
N GLY A 115 -9.33 4.31 -0.49
CA GLY A 115 -8.03 4.60 -1.07
C GLY A 115 -7.53 5.97 -0.63
N SER A 116 -6.23 6.09 -0.38
CA SER A 116 -5.66 7.31 0.16
C SER A 116 -4.70 8.01 -0.80
N GLU A 117 -4.70 9.34 -0.74
CA GLU A 117 -3.72 10.18 -1.40
C GLU A 117 -3.53 11.48 -0.62
N SER A 118 -2.34 12.10 -0.68
CA SER A 118 -2.11 13.42 -0.06
C SER A 118 -2.62 13.48 1.40
N THR A 119 -3.67 14.25 1.70
CA THR A 119 -4.34 14.31 3.02
C THR A 119 -5.81 13.87 2.94
N ILE A 120 -6.19 13.22 1.85
CA ILE A 120 -7.56 12.84 1.51
C ILE A 120 -7.63 11.32 1.47
N VAL A 121 -8.69 10.78 2.04
CA VAL A 121 -9.09 9.39 1.83
C VAL A 121 -10.42 9.42 1.11
N GLN A 122 -10.47 8.77 -0.05
CA GLN A 122 -11.66 8.58 -0.84
C GLN A 122 -12.20 7.19 -0.56
N TYR A 123 -13.52 7.01 -0.57
CA TYR A 123 -14.11 5.68 -0.45
C TYR A 123 -15.20 5.42 -1.48
N TYR A 124 -15.20 4.19 -1.96
CA TYR A 124 -15.96 3.72 -3.10
C TYR A 124 -16.91 2.62 -2.66
N ASP A 125 -18.11 2.60 -3.23
CA ASP A 125 -19.08 1.53 -2.97
C ASP A 125 -18.85 0.30 -3.86
N ALA A 126 -19.62 -0.77 -3.59
CA ALA A 126 -19.56 -2.02 -4.36
C ALA A 126 -20.00 -1.87 -5.83
N SER A 127 -20.50 -0.70 -6.26
CA SER A 127 -20.75 -0.38 -7.66
C SER A 127 -19.58 0.34 -8.34
N TYR A 128 -18.44 0.42 -7.65
CA TYR A 128 -17.22 1.11 -8.07
C TYR A 128 -17.37 2.63 -8.18
N ALA A 129 -18.41 3.21 -7.56
CA ALA A 129 -18.66 4.65 -7.57
C ALA A 129 -18.10 5.32 -6.31
N LEU A 130 -17.58 6.54 -6.45
CA LEU A 130 -17.17 7.36 -5.32
C LEU A 130 -18.37 7.63 -4.41
N ALA A 131 -18.34 7.11 -3.19
CA ALA A 131 -19.38 7.27 -2.19
C ALA A 131 -19.10 8.48 -1.28
N GLY A 132 -17.83 8.81 -1.05
CA GLY A 132 -17.48 9.99 -0.27
C GLY A 132 -15.99 10.14 -0.01
N VAL A 133 -15.66 11.10 0.85
CA VAL A 133 -14.28 11.44 1.20
C VAL A 133 -14.18 11.79 2.67
N TYR A 134 -13.01 11.68 3.27
CA TYR A 134 -12.66 12.36 4.51
C TYR A 134 -11.22 12.86 4.44
N THR A 135 -10.85 13.74 5.38
CA THR A 135 -9.49 14.28 5.45
C THR A 135 -8.73 13.71 6.63
N HIS A 136 -7.44 13.43 6.45
CA HIS A 136 -6.53 13.04 7.51
C HIS A 136 -5.16 13.68 7.26
N SER A 137 -4.65 14.39 8.26
CA SER A 137 -3.48 15.26 8.10
C SER A 137 -2.26 14.84 8.91
N ALA A 138 -2.21 13.61 9.44
CA ALA A 138 -1.03 13.17 10.19
C ALA A 138 0.15 12.85 9.28
N VAL A 139 -0.13 12.47 8.03
CA VAL A 139 0.86 12.28 6.98
C VAL A 139 0.42 12.97 5.70
N SER A 140 1.39 13.42 4.91
CA SER A 140 1.15 13.96 3.57
C SER A 140 2.38 13.70 2.68
N PRO A 141 2.27 12.86 1.63
CA PRO A 141 1.07 12.13 1.25
C PRO A 141 0.80 10.93 2.16
N ASN A 142 -0.48 10.62 2.36
CA ASN A 142 -0.97 9.34 2.82
C ASN A 142 -0.71 8.33 1.69
N ARG A 143 0.13 7.33 1.97
CA ARG A 143 0.51 6.29 1.01
C ARG A 143 -0.13 4.95 1.36
N ALA A 144 0.09 4.51 2.59
CA ALA A 144 -0.36 3.20 3.03
C ALA A 144 -1.73 3.28 3.70
N GLN A 145 -2.57 2.26 3.51
CA GLN A 145 -3.95 2.27 3.98
C GLN A 145 -4.38 0.88 4.42
N GLY A 146 -4.66 0.70 5.72
CA GLY A 146 -5.10 -0.58 6.30
C GLY A 146 -6.34 -0.45 7.16
N TYR A 147 -7.05 -1.56 7.41
CA TYR A 147 -8.21 -1.62 8.29
C TYR A 147 -8.25 -2.96 9.04
N ASP A 148 -8.37 -2.92 10.37
CA ASP A 148 -8.34 -4.13 11.22
C ASP A 148 -9.73 -4.69 11.58
N GLY A 149 -10.80 -4.17 10.97
CA GLY A 149 -12.18 -4.46 11.38
C GLY A 149 -12.74 -3.47 12.41
N THR A 150 -11.92 -2.58 12.95
CA THR A 150 -12.32 -1.56 13.95
C THR A 150 -11.78 -0.17 13.64
N CYS A 151 -10.50 -0.08 13.30
CA CYS A 151 -9.73 1.14 13.11
C CYS A 151 -9.06 1.14 11.74
N PHE A 152 -8.94 2.34 11.16
CA PHE A 152 -8.13 2.56 9.98
C PHE A 152 -6.69 2.84 10.39
N TYR A 153 -5.75 2.50 9.51
CA TYR A 153 -4.32 2.71 9.68
C TYR A 153 -3.76 3.38 8.45
N THR A 154 -2.75 4.22 8.65
CA THR A 154 -2.08 4.90 7.56
C THR A 154 -0.62 5.17 7.86
N GLY A 155 0.17 5.31 6.81
CA GLY A 155 1.51 5.84 6.89
C GLY A 155 2.00 6.40 5.57
N SER A 156 3.28 6.70 5.56
CA SER A 156 3.96 7.41 4.49
C SER A 156 5.43 7.01 4.47
N PHE A 157 6.28 7.74 3.75
CA PHE A 157 7.74 7.58 3.82
C PHE A 157 8.31 8.08 5.15
N SER A 158 7.95 7.36 6.21
CA SER A 158 8.31 7.52 7.60
C SER A 158 8.26 6.18 8.30
N VAL A 159 8.87 6.10 9.48
CA VAL A 159 8.83 4.88 10.31
C VAL A 159 7.49 4.70 11.02
N ASP A 160 6.73 5.79 11.19
CA ASP A 160 5.49 5.80 11.97
C ASP A 160 4.28 5.33 11.14
N ILE A 161 3.48 4.46 11.77
CA ILE A 161 2.13 4.08 11.37
C ILE A 161 1.14 4.72 12.34
N TYR A 162 0.11 5.37 11.80
CA TYR A 162 -0.91 6.06 12.56
C TYR A 162 -2.21 5.27 12.57
N GLN A 163 -2.79 5.06 13.75
CA GLN A 163 -4.16 4.60 13.90
C GLN A 163 -5.10 5.82 13.78
N VAL A 164 -6.09 5.72 12.91
CA VAL A 164 -7.00 6.79 12.52
C VAL A 164 -8.36 6.58 13.18
N THR A 165 -8.87 7.65 13.79
CA THR A 165 -10.23 7.73 14.32
C THR A 165 -11.04 8.71 13.48
N TRP A 166 -12.03 8.17 12.77
CA TRP A 166 -12.97 8.91 11.93
C TRP A 166 -14.41 8.71 12.44
N ASP A 167 -15.25 9.73 12.28
CA ASP A 167 -16.63 9.74 12.78
C ASP A 167 -17.66 9.15 11.80
N GLY A 168 -17.20 8.67 10.64
CA GLY A 168 -18.06 8.12 9.59
C GLY A 168 -18.78 9.18 8.75
N VAL A 169 -18.53 10.47 8.97
CA VAL A 169 -19.22 11.55 8.25
C VAL A 169 -18.38 12.00 7.05
N SER A 170 -18.92 11.83 5.84
CA SER A 170 -18.28 12.30 4.61
C SER A 170 -17.99 13.81 4.68
N GLY A 171 -16.78 14.20 4.31
CA GLY A 171 -16.25 15.57 4.35
C GLY A 171 -15.70 15.99 5.71
N SER A 172 -15.74 15.13 6.74
CA SER A 172 -15.16 15.44 8.05
C SER A 172 -13.63 15.23 8.06
N SER A 173 -13.02 15.57 9.19
CA SER A 173 -11.60 15.32 9.44
C SER A 173 -11.45 14.22 10.48
N ALA A 174 -10.59 13.26 10.17
CA ALA A 174 -10.17 12.24 11.11
C ALA A 174 -9.02 12.74 11.99
N SER A 175 -8.94 12.18 13.20
CA SER A 175 -7.81 12.35 14.11
C SER A 175 -6.97 11.07 14.13
N SER A 176 -5.76 11.13 14.69
CA SER A 176 -4.93 9.93 14.77
C SER A 176 -3.90 9.99 15.88
N THR A 177 -3.36 8.82 16.22
CA THR A 177 -2.23 8.63 17.13
C THR A 177 -1.22 7.70 16.49
N VAL A 178 0.07 7.88 16.78
CA VAL A 178 1.10 6.91 16.40
C VAL A 178 0.78 5.58 17.09
N TRP A 179 0.65 4.52 16.30
CA TRP A 179 0.36 3.16 16.76
C TRP A 179 1.61 2.29 16.73
N SER A 180 2.43 2.41 15.69
CA SER A 180 3.68 1.66 15.56
C SER A 180 4.77 2.51 14.94
N SER A 181 6.02 2.16 15.24
CA SER A 181 7.22 2.67 14.57
C SER A 181 8.14 1.52 14.10
N ALA A 182 7.54 0.36 13.80
CA ALA A 182 8.25 -0.90 13.55
C ALA A 182 8.92 -0.98 12.16
N VAL A 183 8.46 -0.16 11.20
CA VAL A 183 9.01 -0.13 9.83
C VAL A 183 10.29 0.69 9.82
N ALA A 184 11.42 0.01 9.98
CA ALA A 184 12.70 0.67 10.27
C ALA A 184 13.32 1.46 9.09
N ASN A 185 12.98 1.13 7.85
CA ASN A 185 13.54 1.77 6.66
C ASN A 185 12.89 3.14 6.32
N GLY A 186 11.74 3.44 6.91
CA GLY A 186 10.96 4.64 6.58
C GLY A 186 10.42 4.65 5.14
N GLY A 187 10.36 3.50 4.48
CA GLY A 187 9.88 3.34 3.10
C GLY A 187 8.43 2.90 2.99
N LEU A 188 7.65 2.96 4.08
CA LEU A 188 6.28 2.45 4.17
C LEU A 188 5.39 2.96 3.03
N TYR A 189 4.76 2.01 2.33
CA TYR A 189 3.93 2.27 1.16
C TYR A 189 2.58 1.56 1.19
N GLY A 190 2.51 0.32 1.71
CA GLY A 190 1.25 -0.43 1.85
C GLY A 190 1.00 -1.00 3.24
N LEU A 191 -0.27 -1.21 3.59
CA LEU A 191 -0.69 -1.83 4.86
C LEU A 191 -1.82 -2.83 4.66
N ALA A 192 -1.66 -4.06 5.15
CA ALA A 192 -2.67 -5.11 5.04
C ALA A 192 -2.88 -5.81 6.39
N TRP A 193 -4.11 -5.78 6.91
CA TRP A 193 -4.43 -6.47 8.15
C TRP A 193 -4.73 -7.95 7.89
N ASP A 194 -3.98 -8.83 8.54
CA ASP A 194 -4.20 -10.27 8.56
C ASP A 194 -4.96 -10.67 9.82
N ALA A 195 -6.27 -10.88 9.66
CA ALA A 195 -7.14 -11.27 10.77
C ALA A 195 -6.81 -12.68 11.31
N GLY A 196 -6.32 -13.58 10.47
CA GLY A 196 -5.92 -14.94 10.87
C GLY A 196 -4.63 -14.94 11.69
N GLY A 197 -3.67 -14.10 11.30
CA GLY A 197 -2.41 -13.87 12.02
C GLY A 197 -2.52 -12.89 13.20
N ASN A 198 -3.62 -12.12 13.28
CA ASN A 198 -3.80 -11.01 14.21
C ASN A 198 -2.61 -10.02 14.16
N CYS A 199 -2.24 -9.65 12.95
CA CYS A 199 -1.08 -8.81 12.66
C CYS A 199 -1.32 -7.90 11.45
N MET A 200 -0.53 -6.84 11.36
CA MET A 200 -0.46 -5.94 10.23
C MET A 200 0.78 -6.28 9.41
N TRP A 201 0.59 -6.46 8.11
CA TRP A 201 1.66 -6.50 7.12
C TRP A 201 1.92 -5.10 6.58
N ALA A 202 3.18 -4.75 6.40
CA ALA A 202 3.60 -3.49 5.80
C ALA A 202 4.60 -3.72 4.67
N SER A 203 4.31 -3.17 3.50
CA SER A 203 5.21 -3.17 2.34
C SER A 203 5.93 -1.83 2.20
N THR A 204 7.10 -1.87 1.57
CA THR A 204 7.96 -0.68 1.42
C THR A 204 8.46 -0.47 0.01
N ALA A 205 8.42 0.77 -0.47
CA ALA A 205 8.90 1.17 -1.79
C ALA A 205 10.37 1.60 -1.79
N SER A 206 11.19 1.07 -0.87
CA SER A 206 12.61 1.42 -0.63
C SER A 206 13.61 0.71 -1.54
N SER A 207 13.13 -0.05 -2.54
CA SER A 207 13.95 -0.91 -3.40
C SER A 207 14.78 -1.96 -2.63
N ASP A 208 14.41 -2.24 -1.38
CA ASP A 208 15.07 -3.19 -0.49
C ASP A 208 14.31 -4.52 -0.37
N GLY A 209 13.14 -4.64 -1.02
CA GLY A 209 12.33 -5.84 -1.01
C GLY A 209 11.82 -6.25 0.37
N MET A 210 11.72 -5.32 1.33
CA MET A 210 11.34 -5.67 2.70
C MET A 210 9.82 -5.67 2.93
N LEU A 211 9.35 -6.70 3.62
CA LEU A 211 8.05 -6.74 4.28
C LEU A 211 8.23 -6.78 5.79
N TYR A 212 7.33 -6.12 6.51
CA TYR A 212 7.31 -6.13 7.98
C TYR A 212 6.01 -6.75 8.47
N GLN A 213 6.13 -7.69 9.40
CA GLN A 213 5.00 -8.26 10.12
C GLN A 213 4.94 -7.65 11.52
N ILE A 214 3.84 -6.99 11.85
CA ILE A 214 3.70 -6.18 13.07
C ILE A 214 2.51 -6.72 13.86
N ASP A 215 2.68 -7.00 15.15
CA ASP A 215 1.58 -7.51 15.97
C ASP A 215 0.47 -6.48 16.18
N ALA A 216 -0.69 -6.93 16.67
CA ALA A 216 -1.84 -6.06 16.97
C ALA A 216 -1.54 -4.91 17.96
N ALA A 217 -0.46 -5.02 18.75
CA ALA A 217 -0.03 -3.99 19.69
C ALA A 217 0.98 -2.99 19.08
N GLY A 218 1.37 -3.17 17.82
CA GLY A 218 2.27 -2.30 17.08
C GLY A 218 3.76 -2.68 17.20
N ALA A 219 4.10 -3.84 17.76
CA ALA A 219 5.49 -4.30 17.85
C ALA A 219 5.89 -5.15 16.63
N LEU A 220 7.13 -5.03 16.19
CA LEU A 220 7.66 -5.88 15.11
C LEU A 220 7.70 -7.34 15.56
N ILE A 221 7.07 -8.23 14.79
CA ILE A 221 7.21 -9.68 14.93
C ILE A 221 8.48 -10.11 14.20
N THR A 222 8.56 -9.81 12.92
CA THR A 222 9.68 -10.15 12.04
C THR A 222 9.64 -9.34 10.74
N SER A 223 10.66 -9.49 9.90
CA SER A 223 10.72 -8.91 8.56
C SER A 223 11.23 -9.92 7.54
N TYR A 224 10.74 -9.83 6.31
CA TYR A 224 11.02 -10.75 5.21
C TYR A 224 11.63 -10.00 4.03
N ASP A 225 12.54 -10.64 3.31
CA ASP A 225 13.01 -10.19 2.00
C ASP A 225 12.20 -10.94 0.93
N ILE A 226 11.53 -10.20 0.05
CA ILE A 226 10.73 -10.72 -1.08
C ILE A 226 11.42 -10.47 -2.44
N SER A 227 12.74 -10.25 -2.40
CA SER A 227 13.58 -10.19 -3.59
C SER A 227 13.99 -11.61 -4.05
N PRO A 228 14.17 -11.83 -5.37
CA PRO A 228 14.13 -10.85 -6.45
C PRO A 228 12.75 -10.59 -7.07
N GLU A 229 11.69 -11.25 -6.60
CA GLU A 229 10.37 -11.22 -7.25
C GLU A 229 9.69 -9.84 -7.15
N SER A 230 9.75 -9.18 -5.99
CA SER A 230 9.10 -7.89 -5.75
C SER A 230 10.02 -6.89 -5.00
N PRO A 231 11.16 -6.48 -5.61
CA PRO A 231 12.14 -5.63 -4.95
C PRO A 231 11.64 -4.18 -4.75
N THR A 232 10.66 -3.74 -5.54
CA THR A 232 10.07 -2.40 -5.55
C THR A 232 8.58 -2.47 -5.18
N ALA A 233 8.30 -2.95 -3.98
CA ALA A 233 6.92 -3.12 -3.50
C ALA A 233 6.18 -1.76 -3.37
N GLY A 234 4.95 -1.71 -3.88
CA GLY A 234 3.97 -0.64 -3.69
C GLY A 234 2.93 -1.02 -2.62
N GLY A 235 1.65 -0.76 -2.88
CA GLY A 235 0.54 -1.12 -1.99
C GLY A 235 0.45 -2.62 -1.67
N CYS A 236 -0.29 -2.98 -0.62
CA CYS A 236 -0.52 -4.38 -0.26
C CYS A 236 -1.89 -4.61 0.37
N THR A 237 -2.41 -5.83 0.23
CA THR A 237 -3.73 -6.19 0.76
C THR A 237 -3.77 -7.67 1.15
N MET A 238 -4.67 -8.04 2.06
CA MET A 238 -5.00 -9.45 2.30
C MET A 238 -6.14 -9.85 1.38
N ALA A 239 -6.01 -11.01 0.73
CA ALA A 239 -7.07 -11.54 -0.12
C ALA A 239 -7.05 -13.06 -0.18
N ASP A 240 -8.23 -13.65 -0.41
CA ASP A 240 -8.43 -15.08 -0.60
C ASP A 240 -7.49 -15.62 -1.70
N TYR A 241 -6.60 -16.56 -1.34
CA TYR A 241 -5.87 -17.37 -2.31
C TYR A 241 -6.64 -18.67 -2.62
N THR A 242 -7.21 -19.28 -1.59
CA THR A 242 -8.20 -20.36 -1.70
C THR A 242 -9.41 -20.04 -0.84
N VAL A 243 -10.49 -20.80 -1.03
CA VAL A 243 -11.63 -20.77 -0.10
C VAL A 243 -11.09 -21.01 1.32
N ASP A 244 -11.26 -20.01 2.20
CA ASP A 244 -10.83 -19.99 3.61
C ASP A 244 -9.34 -19.74 3.91
N VAL A 245 -8.53 -19.33 2.92
CA VAL A 245 -7.13 -18.98 3.19
C VAL A 245 -6.77 -17.66 2.53
N ASP A 246 -6.67 -16.63 3.36
CA ASP A 246 -6.17 -15.32 2.98
C ASP A 246 -4.65 -15.36 2.94
N GLN A 247 -4.10 -14.68 1.94
CA GLN A 247 -2.66 -14.50 1.77
C GLN A 247 -2.36 -13.03 1.53
N LEU A 248 -1.10 -12.65 1.70
CA LEU A 248 -0.67 -11.28 1.45
C LEU A 248 -0.41 -11.09 -0.04
N TRP A 249 -1.08 -10.11 -0.63
CA TRP A 249 -0.89 -9.69 -2.00
C TRP A 249 -0.17 -8.35 -2.02
N VAL A 250 0.96 -8.30 -2.72
CA VAL A 250 1.83 -7.13 -2.78
C VAL A 250 1.96 -6.69 -4.23
N LEU A 251 1.63 -5.43 -4.49
CA LEU A 251 1.90 -4.81 -5.78
C LEU A 251 3.41 -4.54 -5.88
N ALA A 252 4.02 -4.85 -7.02
CA ALA A 252 5.39 -4.47 -7.33
C ALA A 252 5.41 -3.51 -8.52
N GLN A 253 6.11 -2.39 -8.35
CA GLN A 253 6.30 -1.40 -9.41
C GLN A 253 7.51 -1.82 -10.27
N GLY A 254 7.25 -2.67 -11.26
CA GLY A 254 8.24 -3.42 -12.02
C GLY A 254 8.28 -3.04 -13.50
N ASP A 255 8.78 -3.96 -14.32
CA ASP A 255 8.69 -3.92 -15.78
C ASP A 255 8.44 -5.37 -16.26
N PRO A 256 7.18 -5.83 -16.31
CA PRO A 256 5.93 -5.08 -16.06
C PRO A 256 5.57 -4.95 -14.57
N ASP A 257 4.61 -4.07 -14.26
CA ASP A 257 3.94 -4.05 -12.96
C ASP A 257 3.13 -5.34 -12.73
N GLY A 258 3.13 -5.83 -11.49
CA GLY A 258 2.37 -7.03 -11.14
C GLY A 258 2.03 -7.14 -9.67
N VAL A 259 1.12 -8.06 -9.34
CA VAL A 259 0.74 -8.36 -7.96
C VAL A 259 1.17 -9.79 -7.63
N TYR A 260 1.90 -9.93 -6.53
CA TYR A 260 2.47 -11.19 -6.05
C TYR A 260 1.73 -11.66 -4.80
N CYS A 261 1.32 -12.93 -4.78
CA CYS A 261 0.73 -13.56 -3.61
C CYS A 261 1.80 -14.29 -2.80
N TRP A 262 1.88 -13.99 -1.50
CA TRP A 262 2.88 -14.53 -0.58
C TRP A 262 2.23 -15.36 0.52
N GLN A 263 2.81 -16.53 0.80
CA GLN A 263 2.36 -17.41 1.86
C GLN A 263 2.67 -16.83 3.25
N THR A 264 1.68 -16.22 3.91
CA THR A 264 1.79 -15.70 5.29
C THR A 264 1.53 -16.76 6.34
N THR A 265 0.79 -17.82 5.99
CA THR A 265 0.55 -18.96 6.88
C THR A 265 1.77 -19.87 6.86
N VAL A 266 2.82 -19.49 7.60
CA VAL A 266 3.91 -20.39 7.90
C VAL A 266 3.41 -21.42 8.90
N SER A 267 3.31 -22.68 8.47
CA SER A 267 2.94 -23.78 9.34
C SER A 267 3.91 -23.80 10.53
N LEU A 268 3.41 -23.52 11.74
CA LEU A 268 4.11 -23.85 12.99
C LEU A 268 4.02 -25.37 13.22
N GLU A 269 4.33 -26.18 12.20
CA GLU A 269 4.41 -27.61 12.37
C GLU A 269 5.56 -27.94 13.32
N ARG A 270 5.28 -28.89 14.20
CA ARG A 270 6.12 -29.30 15.34
C ARG A 270 7.55 -29.69 14.95
N ASP A 271 7.80 -29.86 13.66
CA ASP A 271 9.07 -30.31 13.08
C ASP A 271 10.11 -29.19 12.92
N THR A 272 9.71 -27.90 12.98
CA THR A 272 10.65 -26.75 13.02
C THR A 272 11.07 -26.36 14.44
N TRP A 273 10.40 -26.90 15.46
CA TRP A 273 10.78 -26.72 16.85
C TRP A 273 11.91 -27.70 17.17
N GLY A 274 13.12 -27.35 16.74
CA GLY A 274 14.34 -28.08 17.08
C GLY A 274 14.36 -28.38 18.58
N SER A 275 14.00 -29.63 18.94
CA SER A 275 13.95 -30.19 20.29
C SER A 275 13.84 -29.16 21.42
N ILE A 276 12.62 -28.76 21.80
CA ILE A 276 12.39 -28.39 23.21
C ILE A 276 12.70 -29.64 24.01
N LYS A 277 13.95 -29.73 24.48
CA LYS A 277 14.33 -30.66 25.53
C LYS A 277 13.54 -30.20 26.76
N THR A 278 12.57 -31.03 27.11
CA THR A 278 11.89 -31.11 28.40
C THR A 278 12.53 -30.23 29.46
N VAL A 279 11.84 -29.14 29.81
CA VAL A 279 11.99 -28.56 31.14
C VAL A 279 10.87 -29.17 31.96
N PHE A 280 11.27 -29.77 33.08
CA PHE A 280 10.51 -30.58 34.04
C PHE A 280 10.47 -32.09 33.77
#